data_AF-G0PM00-F1
#
_entry.id   AF-G0PM00-F1
#
_cell.length_a   1.000
_cell.length_b   1.000
_cell.length_c   1.000
_cell.angle_alpha   90.00
_cell.angle_beta   90.00
_cell.angle_gamma   90.00
#
_symmetry.space_group_name_H-M   'P 1'
#
loop_
_entity.id
_entity.type
_entity.pdbx_description
1 polymer ?
#
loop_
_entity_poly.entity_id
_entity_poly.type
_entity_poly.pdbx_seq_one_letter_code
_entity_poly.pdbx_strand_id
1 'polypeptide(L)'
;MAQVSLSNENWIEVVSVEKFMKILLDHVSCFDIQRLRKVSYQIRNCIDIIKPDPQIQSITIKGMNINQFDLIINLKKESVEIGYHDQQSICMISANGTRKHVASSYLSALLSDFVLLLEHQKSVLNELRFEFLYEAYFQVEHCGHGRYEEHNFLKEISSEFFEEFKRTSRCFPSRVEKLYMEVQHEEDLMKVLPHLDSNYLKSIELRSLDNSNGSVRLRVDQIVKLEQWKKAEHLIADTLVIVTPLQEMNLAHFTEVDICVDEITSDDVAYLKEVGV
;
A
#
# COMPACT_ATOMS: atom_id res chain seq x y z
N MET A 1 -13.95 18.82 -45.17
CA MET A 1 -14.41 17.45 -44.87
C MET A 1 -13.69 16.50 -45.81
N ALA A 2 -12.64 15.83 -45.33
CA ALA A 2 -11.99 14.75 -46.05
C ALA A 2 -12.33 13.46 -45.32
N GLN A 3 -13.20 12.64 -45.94
CA GLN A 3 -13.48 11.27 -45.53
C GLN A 3 -12.22 10.45 -45.76
N VAL A 4 -11.56 10.03 -44.69
CA VAL A 4 -10.55 8.97 -44.77
C VAL A 4 -11.31 7.66 -44.90
N SER A 5 -11.35 7.10 -46.11
CA SER A 5 -11.84 5.75 -46.37
C SER A 5 -10.89 4.73 -45.74
N LEU A 6 -11.39 3.95 -44.78
CA LEU A 6 -10.71 2.77 -44.25
C LEU A 6 -10.67 1.69 -45.34
N SER A 7 -9.59 1.64 -46.12
CA SER A 7 -9.28 0.49 -46.98
C SER A 7 -8.82 -0.69 -46.11
N ASN A 8 -9.09 -1.92 -46.58
CA ASN A 8 -8.74 -3.18 -45.89
C ASN A 8 -7.23 -3.36 -45.60
N GLU A 9 -6.36 -2.52 -46.15
CA GLU A 9 -4.91 -2.55 -45.90
C GLU A 9 -4.54 -1.93 -44.54
N ASN A 10 -5.33 -0.98 -44.02
CA ASN A 10 -5.05 -0.32 -42.74
C ASN A 10 -5.25 -1.26 -41.54
N TRP A 11 -6.17 -2.22 -41.62
CA TRP A 11 -6.44 -3.14 -40.51
C TRP A 11 -5.32 -4.14 -40.28
N ILE A 12 -4.64 -4.59 -41.34
CA ILE A 12 -3.52 -5.53 -41.22
C ILE A 12 -2.31 -4.82 -40.60
N GLU A 13 -2.03 -3.57 -41.01
CA GLU A 13 -0.98 -2.75 -40.38
C GLU A 13 -1.30 -2.41 -38.93
N VAL A 14 -2.54 -2.00 -38.62
CA VAL A 14 -2.98 -1.70 -37.25
C VAL A 14 -2.91 -2.95 -36.35
N VAL A 15 -3.38 -4.12 -36.83
CA VAL A 15 -3.28 -5.39 -36.09
C VAL A 15 -1.83 -5.84 -35.93
N SER A 16 -0.98 -5.59 -36.93
CA SER A 16 0.45 -5.87 -36.85
C SER A 16 1.14 -4.99 -35.80
N VAL A 17 0.80 -3.70 -35.76
CA VAL A 17 1.30 -2.75 -34.77
C VAL A 17 0.79 -3.11 -33.37
N GLU A 18 -0.47 -3.50 -33.20
CA GLU A 18 -1.00 -3.91 -31.90
C GLU A 18 -0.31 -5.19 -31.38
N LYS A 19 -0.10 -6.19 -32.24
CA LYS A 19 0.64 -7.41 -31.87
C LYS A 19 2.08 -7.12 -31.49
N PHE A 20 2.76 -6.28 -32.28
CA PHE A 20 4.12 -5.85 -31.97
C PHE A 20 4.16 -5.09 -30.64
N MET A 21 3.25 -4.13 -30.45
CA MET A 21 3.14 -3.36 -29.21
C MET A 21 2.88 -4.27 -28.02
N LYS A 22 2.02 -5.29 -28.14
CA LYS A 22 1.79 -6.25 -27.06
C LYS A 22 3.07 -6.98 -26.66
N ILE A 23 3.81 -7.51 -27.64
CA ILE A 23 5.09 -8.16 -27.38
C ILE A 23 6.08 -7.19 -26.72
N LEU A 24 6.19 -5.96 -27.22
CA LEU A 24 7.06 -4.94 -26.63
C LEU A 24 6.69 -4.64 -25.18
N LEU A 25 5.39 -4.41 -24.91
CA LEU A 25 4.86 -4.07 -23.58
C LEU A 25 5.06 -5.20 -22.55
N ASP A 26 5.12 -6.47 -22.99
CA ASP A 26 5.45 -7.61 -22.14
C ASP A 26 6.94 -7.64 -21.71
N HIS A 27 7.81 -6.84 -22.34
CA HIS A 27 9.26 -6.81 -22.08
C HIS A 27 9.78 -5.52 -21.46
N VAL A 28 8.91 -4.52 -21.26
CA VAL A 28 9.28 -3.24 -20.65
C VAL A 28 8.54 -3.04 -19.33
N SER A 29 9.06 -2.21 -18.46
CA SER A 29 8.44 -2.00 -17.15
C SER A 29 7.26 -1.04 -17.18
N CYS A 30 6.47 -1.02 -16.10
CA CYS A 30 5.37 -0.06 -15.97
C CYS A 30 5.84 1.40 -16.12
N PHE A 31 7.06 1.74 -15.70
CA PHE A 31 7.61 3.07 -15.88
C PHE A 31 7.91 3.39 -17.35
N ASP A 32 8.48 2.43 -18.09
CA ASP A 32 8.70 2.56 -19.52
C ASP A 32 7.38 2.66 -20.29
N ILE A 33 6.37 1.90 -19.88
CA ILE A 33 5.01 2.01 -20.42
C ILE A 33 4.48 3.44 -20.25
N GLN A 34 4.64 4.04 -19.06
CA GLN A 34 4.25 5.44 -18.83
C GLN A 34 5.06 6.45 -19.65
N ARG A 35 6.34 6.17 -19.94
CA ARG A 35 7.16 6.98 -20.87
C ARG A 35 6.65 6.85 -22.30
N LEU A 36 6.36 5.63 -22.76
CA LEU A 36 5.84 5.32 -24.09
C LEU A 36 4.49 6.01 -24.34
N ARG A 37 3.58 6.04 -23.35
CA ARG A 37 2.30 6.78 -23.43
C ARG A 37 2.48 8.27 -23.75
N LYS A 38 3.65 8.85 -23.49
CA LYS A 38 3.95 10.28 -23.74
C LYS A 38 4.57 10.54 -25.11
N VAL A 39 4.99 9.49 -25.84
CA VAL A 39 5.69 9.62 -27.13
C VAL A 39 4.73 10.01 -28.26
N SER A 40 3.60 9.32 -28.41
CA SER A 40 2.61 9.63 -29.45
C SER A 40 1.18 9.23 -29.05
N TYR A 41 0.20 9.80 -29.76
CA TYR A 41 -1.21 9.44 -29.59
C TYR A 41 -1.47 7.97 -29.94
N GLN A 42 -0.86 7.47 -31.01
CA GLN A 42 -1.03 6.09 -31.47
C GLN A 42 -0.50 5.07 -30.47
N ILE A 43 0.69 5.31 -29.89
CA ILE A 43 1.27 4.44 -28.86
C ILE A 43 0.38 4.44 -27.62
N ARG A 44 -0.09 5.62 -27.19
CA ARG A 44 -1.01 5.75 -26.06
C ARG A 44 -2.29 4.95 -26.29
N ASN A 45 -2.92 5.09 -27.45
CA ASN A 45 -4.12 4.32 -27.81
C ASN A 45 -3.85 2.81 -27.79
N CYS A 46 -2.70 2.35 -28.32
CA CYS A 46 -2.35 0.93 -28.26
C CYS A 46 -2.24 0.44 -26.81
N ILE A 47 -1.57 1.19 -25.94
CA ILE A 47 -1.44 0.86 -24.52
C ILE A 47 -2.81 0.84 -23.83
N ASP A 48 -3.68 1.81 -24.13
CA ASP A 48 -5.03 1.92 -23.55
C ASP A 48 -5.95 0.75 -23.99
N ILE A 49 -5.72 0.18 -25.18
CA ILE A 49 -6.39 -1.02 -25.69
C ILE A 49 -5.80 -2.28 -25.03
N ILE A 50 -4.47 -2.42 -25.03
CA ILE A 50 -3.77 -3.62 -24.58
C ILE A 50 -3.87 -3.81 -23.06
N LYS A 51 -3.82 -2.71 -22.29
CA LYS A 51 -3.86 -2.70 -20.81
C LYS A 51 -2.85 -3.70 -20.23
N PRO A 52 -1.54 -3.46 -20.45
CA PRO A 52 -0.49 -4.36 -19.98
C PRO A 52 -0.53 -4.46 -18.45
N ASP A 53 -0.17 -5.64 -17.93
CA ASP A 53 -0.02 -5.85 -16.49
C ASP A 53 1.26 -5.13 -16.02
N PRO A 54 1.18 -4.17 -15.07
CA PRO A 54 2.36 -3.50 -14.52
C PRO A 54 3.37 -4.43 -13.85
N GLN A 55 2.95 -5.62 -13.39
CA GLN A 55 3.79 -6.61 -12.72
C GLN A 55 4.54 -6.07 -11.48
N ILE A 56 3.91 -5.13 -10.78
CA ILE A 56 4.44 -4.59 -9.52
C ILE A 56 4.47 -5.72 -8.48
N GLN A 57 5.62 -5.89 -7.82
CA GLN A 57 5.82 -6.93 -6.81
C GLN A 57 5.49 -6.42 -5.42
N SER A 58 5.91 -5.20 -5.08
CA SER A 58 5.52 -4.59 -3.81
C SER A 58 5.42 -3.08 -3.90
N ILE A 59 4.61 -2.51 -3.01
CA ILE A 59 4.49 -1.07 -2.80
C ILE A 59 4.68 -0.79 -1.32
N THR A 60 5.51 0.21 -1.01
CA THR A 60 5.59 0.82 0.31
C THR A 60 5.18 2.28 0.20
N ILE A 61 4.19 2.69 0.99
CA ILE A 61 3.88 4.10 1.23
C ILE A 61 4.49 4.47 2.57
N LYS A 62 5.39 5.44 2.54
CA LYS A 62 6.26 5.78 3.66
C LYS A 62 6.07 7.22 4.10
N GLY A 63 5.50 7.44 5.28
CA GLY A 63 5.49 8.74 5.93
C GLY A 63 6.88 9.09 6.43
N MET A 64 7.49 10.14 5.86
CA MET A 64 8.85 10.59 6.20
C MET A 64 8.83 11.74 7.18
N ASN A 65 7.91 12.68 6.97
CA ASN A 65 7.58 13.74 7.90
C ASN A 65 6.11 14.18 7.72
N ILE A 66 5.61 15.11 8.54
CA ILE A 66 4.22 15.62 8.46
C ILE A 66 3.85 16.19 7.08
N ASN A 67 4.85 16.58 6.28
CA ASN A 67 4.67 17.23 4.99
C ASN A 67 5.27 16.40 3.85
N GLN A 68 5.62 15.13 4.10
CA GLN A 68 6.28 14.29 3.10
C GLN A 68 5.94 12.82 3.23
N PHE A 69 5.51 12.26 2.11
CA PHE A 69 5.41 10.81 1.92
C PHE A 69 6.21 10.37 0.71
N ASP A 70 6.83 9.21 0.80
CA ASP A 70 7.49 8.56 -0.32
C ASP A 70 6.70 7.33 -0.75
N LEU A 71 6.51 7.17 -2.06
CA LEU A 71 5.94 5.99 -2.68
C LEU A 71 7.09 5.17 -3.30
N ILE A 72 7.35 4.00 -2.73
CA ILE A 72 8.38 3.07 -3.19
C ILE A 72 7.70 1.93 -3.93
N ILE A 73 8.11 1.70 -5.17
CA ILE A 73 7.52 0.72 -6.08
C ILE A 73 8.61 -0.26 -6.49
N ASN A 74 8.43 -1.52 -6.16
CA ASN A 74 9.38 -2.57 -6.50
C ASN A 74 8.84 -3.46 -7.61
N LEU A 75 9.67 -3.64 -8.63
CA LEU A 75 9.51 -4.60 -9.70
C LEU A 75 10.60 -5.67 -9.58
N LYS A 76 10.52 -6.72 -10.39
CA LYS A 76 11.48 -7.84 -10.36
C LYS A 76 12.95 -7.44 -10.50
N LYS A 77 13.24 -6.34 -11.20
CA LYS A 77 14.61 -5.92 -11.56
C LYS A 77 14.92 -4.47 -11.27
N GLU A 78 13.95 -3.71 -10.77
CA GLU A 78 14.11 -2.29 -10.52
C GLU A 78 13.24 -1.85 -9.35
N SER A 79 13.64 -0.74 -8.73
CA SER A 79 12.89 -0.08 -7.66
C SER A 79 12.89 1.42 -7.96
N VAL A 80 11.74 2.07 -7.76
CA VAL A 80 11.58 3.50 -7.95
C VAL A 80 10.97 4.09 -6.70
N GLU A 81 11.57 5.18 -6.23
CA GLU A 81 11.08 5.99 -5.12
C GLU A 81 10.61 7.36 -5.64
N ILE A 82 9.41 7.76 -5.23
CA ILE A 82 8.78 9.02 -5.60
C ILE A 82 8.39 9.76 -4.32
N GLY A 83 9.00 10.90 -4.06
CA GLY A 83 8.67 11.74 -2.91
C GLY A 83 7.57 12.75 -3.23
N TYR A 84 6.60 12.89 -2.34
CA TYR A 84 5.47 13.82 -2.41
C TYR A 84 5.55 14.74 -1.21
N HIS A 85 5.84 16.01 -1.46
CA HIS A 85 6.07 17.00 -0.42
C HIS A 85 5.04 18.12 -0.49
N ASP A 86 4.51 18.55 0.66
CA ASP A 86 3.73 19.79 0.72
C ASP A 86 4.65 21.01 0.64
N GLN A 87 4.27 21.95 -0.23
CA GLN A 87 4.87 23.28 -0.32
C GLN A 87 3.76 24.32 -0.45
N GLN A 88 3.19 24.74 0.68
CA GLN A 88 2.17 25.80 0.74
C GLN A 88 0.93 25.44 -0.10
N SER A 89 0.39 24.23 0.08
CA SER A 89 -0.78 23.73 -0.65
C SER A 89 -0.53 23.42 -2.13
N ILE A 90 0.74 23.31 -2.54
CA ILE A 90 1.17 22.76 -3.83
C ILE A 90 1.99 21.51 -3.54
N CYS A 91 1.65 20.40 -4.18
CA CYS A 91 2.46 19.20 -4.12
C CYS A 91 3.72 19.34 -4.97
N MET A 92 4.89 19.20 -4.35
CA MET A 92 6.16 18.99 -5.04
C MET A 92 6.44 17.50 -5.11
N ILE A 93 6.53 16.97 -6.33
CA ILE A 93 6.84 15.57 -6.61
C ILE A 93 8.30 15.47 -7.01
N SER A 94 9.06 14.59 -6.36
CA SER A 94 10.47 14.34 -6.64
C SER A 94 10.72 12.88 -7.00
N ALA A 95 11.47 12.63 -8.07
CA ALA A 95 11.88 11.28 -8.48
C ALA A 95 13.16 11.35 -9.32
N ASN A 96 14.14 10.49 -9.04
CA ASN A 96 15.41 10.39 -9.80
C ASN A 96 16.07 11.77 -10.06
N GLY A 97 16.11 12.63 -9.06
CA GLY A 97 16.69 13.98 -9.14
C GLY A 97 15.85 15.01 -9.92
N THR A 98 14.71 14.62 -10.47
CA THR A 98 13.75 15.54 -11.12
C THR A 98 12.70 16.00 -10.11
N ARG A 99 12.26 17.26 -10.23
CA ARG A 99 11.17 17.84 -9.43
C ARG A 99 10.07 18.38 -10.32
N LYS A 100 8.82 18.25 -9.87
CA LYS A 100 7.62 18.81 -10.53
C LYS A 100 6.68 19.36 -9.47
N HIS A 101 5.90 20.36 -9.86
CA HIS A 101 4.86 20.94 -9.01
C HIS A 101 3.48 20.62 -9.60
N VAL A 102 2.56 20.20 -8.74
CA VAL A 102 1.17 19.87 -9.09
C VAL A 102 0.25 20.65 -8.17
N ALA A 103 -0.75 21.31 -8.76
CA ALA A 103 -1.78 22.05 -8.02
C ALA A 103 -2.81 21.08 -7.40
N SER A 104 -2.35 20.27 -6.44
CA SER A 104 -3.14 19.33 -5.64
C SER A 104 -2.50 19.18 -4.26
N SER A 105 -3.23 18.63 -3.29
CA SER A 105 -2.62 18.18 -2.04
C SER A 105 -1.66 17.03 -2.31
N TYR A 106 -0.60 16.93 -1.51
CA TYR A 106 0.41 15.89 -1.69
C TYR A 106 -0.15 14.48 -1.46
N LEU A 107 -1.06 14.29 -0.49
CA LEU A 107 -1.77 13.02 -0.27
C LEU A 107 -2.64 12.63 -1.48
N SER A 108 -3.39 13.57 -2.05
CA SER A 108 -4.23 13.31 -3.22
C SER A 108 -3.37 12.96 -4.44
N ALA A 109 -2.25 13.67 -4.65
CA ALA A 109 -1.31 13.37 -5.72
C ALA A 109 -0.71 11.96 -5.55
N LEU A 110 -0.26 11.61 -4.34
CA LEU A 110 0.28 10.29 -4.03
C LEU A 110 -0.74 9.17 -4.28
N LEU A 111 -1.96 9.31 -3.74
CA LEU A 111 -2.98 8.28 -3.83
C LEU A 111 -3.53 8.15 -5.26
N SER A 112 -3.58 9.25 -6.01
CA SER A 112 -3.89 9.23 -7.44
C SER A 112 -2.86 8.41 -8.23
N ASP A 113 -1.56 8.64 -7.99
CA ASP A 113 -0.49 7.89 -8.64
C ASP A 113 -0.51 6.41 -8.20
N PHE A 114 -0.74 6.12 -6.91
CA PHE A 114 -0.90 4.76 -6.39
C PHE A 114 -2.02 4.00 -7.12
N VAL A 115 -3.21 4.60 -7.26
CA VAL A 115 -4.34 3.99 -7.98
C VAL A 115 -4.00 3.79 -9.46
N LEU A 116 -3.41 4.78 -10.12
CA LEU A 116 -3.04 4.70 -11.54
C LEU A 116 -2.00 3.62 -11.82
N LEU A 117 -1.03 3.42 -10.91
CA LEU A 117 -0.01 2.39 -11.04
C LEU A 117 -0.59 0.99 -10.96
N LEU A 118 -1.66 0.81 -10.19
CA LEU A 118 -2.28 -0.48 -9.96
C LEU A 118 -3.53 -0.75 -10.83
N GLU A 119 -4.04 0.22 -11.59
CA GLU A 119 -5.32 0.13 -12.33
C GLU A 119 -5.48 -1.15 -13.17
N HIS A 120 -4.38 -1.70 -13.69
CA HIS A 120 -4.37 -2.90 -14.52
C HIS A 120 -3.48 -4.03 -13.98
N GLN A 121 -3.14 -3.98 -12.69
CA GLN A 121 -2.35 -4.99 -12.01
C GLN A 121 -3.12 -6.33 -11.96
N LYS A 122 -2.67 -7.27 -12.80
CA LYS A 122 -3.25 -8.61 -12.95
C LYS A 122 -2.49 -9.67 -12.16
N SER A 123 -1.23 -9.44 -11.86
CA SER A 123 -0.44 -10.28 -10.96
C SER A 123 -0.74 -9.93 -9.50
N VAL A 124 -0.51 -10.90 -8.61
CA VAL A 124 -0.63 -10.70 -7.16
C VAL A 124 0.47 -9.74 -6.71
N LEU A 125 0.12 -8.76 -5.89
CA LEU A 125 1.09 -7.92 -5.20
C LEU A 125 1.63 -8.70 -4.00
N ASN A 126 2.93 -9.00 -3.99
CA ASN A 126 3.54 -9.78 -2.92
C ASN A 126 3.43 -9.08 -1.57
N GLU A 127 3.59 -7.75 -1.54
CA GLU A 127 3.53 -6.99 -0.30
C GLU A 127 3.00 -5.56 -0.51
N LEU A 128 2.09 -5.14 0.37
CA LEU A 128 1.65 -3.75 0.53
C LEU A 128 2.05 -3.29 1.93
N ARG A 129 2.84 -2.22 2.01
CA ARG A 129 3.36 -1.68 3.27
C ARG A 129 2.92 -0.24 3.49
N PHE A 130 2.48 0.05 4.72
CA PHE A 130 2.27 1.39 5.23
C PHE A 130 3.21 1.61 6.42
N GLU A 131 4.26 2.41 6.19
CA GLU A 131 5.32 2.70 7.17
C GLU A 131 5.30 4.19 7.48
N PHE A 132 5.44 4.58 8.74
CA PHE A 132 5.52 5.96 9.19
C PHE A 132 6.77 6.08 10.07
N LEU A 133 7.90 6.39 9.44
CA LEU A 133 9.20 6.34 10.11
C LEU A 133 9.29 7.37 11.24
N TYR A 134 9.30 6.89 12.48
CA TYR A 134 9.57 7.73 13.64
C TYR A 134 11.04 8.23 13.68
N GLU A 135 12.02 7.42 13.25
CA GLU A 135 13.45 7.76 13.43
C GLU A 135 13.96 8.92 12.56
N ALA A 136 13.35 9.18 11.40
CA ALA A 136 13.75 10.29 10.52
C ALA A 136 13.40 11.67 11.09
N TYR A 137 12.44 11.74 12.03
CA TYR A 137 12.07 12.98 12.71
C TYR A 137 13.13 13.45 13.72
N PHE A 138 13.98 12.54 14.24
CA PHE A 138 14.76 12.81 15.45
C PHE A 138 16.29 12.80 15.28
N GLN A 139 16.82 12.77 14.04
CA GLN A 139 18.24 13.09 13.82
C GLN A 139 18.54 14.60 13.85
N VAL A 140 17.52 15.46 14.04
CA VAL A 140 17.71 16.90 14.23
C VAL A 140 17.65 17.23 15.73
N GLU A 141 18.84 17.19 16.33
CA GLU A 141 19.28 17.89 17.54
C GLU A 141 18.44 17.77 18.84
N HIS A 142 19.10 17.19 19.83
CA HIS A 142 18.77 17.29 21.25
C HIS A 142 18.48 18.74 21.70
N CYS A 143 17.21 19.11 21.81
CA CYS A 143 16.75 20.21 22.66
C CYS A 143 15.39 19.84 23.28
N GLY A 144 15.27 20.01 24.60
CA GLY A 144 14.15 19.52 25.39
C GLY A 144 12.78 20.09 25.01
N HIS A 145 11.74 19.35 25.42
CA HIS A 145 10.30 19.67 25.39
C HIS A 145 9.45 19.38 24.12
N GLY A 146 9.95 18.75 23.06
CA GLY A 146 9.17 18.52 21.81
C GLY A 146 8.44 17.17 21.59
N ARG A 147 8.78 16.10 22.33
CA ARG A 147 8.39 14.71 21.93
C ARG A 147 6.88 14.41 21.91
N TYR A 148 6.08 15.08 22.75
CA TYR A 148 4.66 14.75 22.91
C TYR A 148 3.78 15.36 21.82
N GLU A 149 4.03 16.61 21.43
CA GLU A 149 3.27 17.28 20.35
C GLU A 149 3.54 16.59 19.01
N GLU A 150 4.80 16.23 18.73
CA GLU A 150 5.24 15.54 17.51
C GLU A 150 4.67 14.11 17.39
N HIS A 151 4.53 13.41 18.52
CA HIS A 151 3.86 12.12 18.52
C HIS A 151 2.38 12.25 18.15
N ASN A 152 1.68 13.27 18.69
CA ASN A 152 0.29 13.56 18.34
C ASN A 152 0.12 13.89 16.85
N PHE A 153 1.04 14.65 16.27
CA PHE A 153 1.00 14.97 14.83
C PHE A 153 1.16 13.73 13.93
N LEU A 154 2.00 12.77 14.31
CA LEU A 154 2.12 11.49 13.59
C LEU A 154 0.82 10.66 13.63
N LYS A 155 0.10 10.72 14.76
CA LYS A 155 -1.23 10.10 14.90
C LYS A 155 -2.23 10.76 13.96
N GLU A 156 -2.23 12.08 13.93
CA GLU A 156 -3.14 12.87 13.11
C GLU A 156 -2.91 12.61 11.61
N ILE A 157 -1.65 12.61 11.18
CA ILE A 157 -1.33 12.42 9.75
C ILE A 157 -1.57 10.98 9.28
N SER A 158 -1.29 9.97 10.10
CA SER A 158 -1.63 8.58 9.74
C SER A 158 -3.15 8.38 9.65
N SER A 159 -3.91 8.98 10.57
CA SER A 159 -5.37 8.96 10.52
C SER A 159 -5.94 9.66 9.28
N GLU A 160 -5.45 10.86 8.95
CA GLU A 160 -5.80 11.59 7.73
C GLU A 160 -5.47 10.77 6.47
N PHE A 161 -4.26 10.21 6.43
CA PHE A 161 -3.82 9.35 5.34
C PHE A 161 -4.77 8.19 5.12
N PHE A 162 -5.12 7.42 6.16
CA PHE A 162 -5.99 6.27 5.98
C PHE A 162 -7.44 6.65 5.63
N GLU A 163 -7.92 7.81 6.05
CA GLU A 163 -9.22 8.32 5.60
C GLU A 163 -9.21 8.62 4.09
N GLU A 164 -8.17 9.28 3.59
CA GLU A 164 -8.03 9.55 2.15
C GLU A 164 -7.77 8.26 1.35
N PHE A 165 -6.99 7.33 1.92
CA PHE A 165 -6.77 6.00 1.35
C PHE A 165 -8.10 5.25 1.20
N LYS A 166 -8.95 5.23 2.24
CA LYS A 166 -10.27 4.59 2.17
C LYS A 166 -11.14 5.17 1.06
N ARG A 167 -11.08 6.48 0.80
CA ARG A 167 -11.82 7.13 -0.29
C ARG A 167 -11.34 6.69 -1.67
N THR A 168 -10.04 6.44 -1.82
CA THR A 168 -9.38 6.07 -3.09
C THR A 168 -9.29 4.55 -3.32
N SER A 169 -9.37 3.76 -2.26
CA SER A 169 -9.18 2.29 -2.23
C SER A 169 -10.16 1.48 -3.11
N ARG A 170 -11.28 2.09 -3.52
CA ARG A 170 -12.28 1.44 -4.39
C ARG A 170 -11.77 1.18 -5.82
N CYS A 171 -10.58 1.66 -6.17
CA CYS A 171 -10.09 1.74 -7.53
C CYS A 171 -8.82 0.91 -7.81
N PHE A 172 -8.29 0.15 -6.84
CA PHE A 172 -7.09 -0.68 -7.05
C PHE A 172 -7.40 -2.19 -6.88
N PRO A 173 -6.64 -3.08 -7.54
CA PRO A 173 -6.79 -4.51 -7.40
C PRO A 173 -6.39 -4.96 -6.01
N SER A 174 -7.31 -5.70 -5.40
CA SER A 174 -7.28 -6.13 -4.01
C SER A 174 -6.39 -7.34 -3.72
N ARG A 175 -5.71 -7.89 -4.73
CA ARG A 175 -4.93 -9.14 -4.63
C ARG A 175 -3.54 -8.87 -4.07
N VAL A 176 -3.47 -8.83 -2.75
CA VAL A 176 -2.27 -8.63 -1.95
C VAL A 176 -1.98 -9.89 -1.16
N GLU A 177 -0.73 -10.37 -1.17
CA GLU A 177 -0.32 -11.58 -0.43
C GLU A 177 0.08 -11.29 1.02
N LYS A 178 0.84 -10.19 1.24
CA LYS A 178 1.23 -9.73 2.57
C LYS A 178 0.85 -8.26 2.79
N LEU A 179 0.24 -7.97 3.93
CA LEU A 179 -0.05 -6.63 4.39
C LEU A 179 0.84 -6.28 5.58
N TYR A 180 1.57 -5.18 5.50
CA TYR A 180 2.25 -4.56 6.63
C TYR A 180 1.60 -3.21 6.93
N MET A 181 1.24 -2.97 8.20
CA MET A 181 0.70 -1.69 8.64
C MET A 181 1.26 -1.30 10.00
N GLU A 182 1.78 -0.07 10.09
CA GLU A 182 1.89 0.62 11.37
C GLU A 182 0.55 1.27 11.72
N VAL A 183 0.02 0.94 12.90
CA VAL A 183 -1.34 1.30 13.31
C VAL A 183 -1.42 1.82 14.73
N GLN A 184 -2.50 2.52 15.02
CA GLN A 184 -2.83 2.97 16.37
C GLN A 184 -4.11 2.37 16.90
N HIS A 185 -5.11 2.29 16.03
CA HIS A 185 -6.43 1.83 16.39
C HIS A 185 -6.97 0.85 15.34
N GLU A 186 -8.00 0.12 15.73
CA GLU A 186 -8.65 -0.84 14.84
C GLU A 186 -9.22 -0.17 13.59
N GLU A 187 -9.67 1.08 13.71
CA GLU A 187 -10.24 1.86 12.62
C GLU A 187 -9.28 2.03 11.45
N ASP A 188 -7.97 2.09 11.71
CA ASP A 188 -6.95 2.21 10.66
C ASP A 188 -6.89 0.94 9.80
N LEU A 189 -6.93 -0.22 10.45
CA LEU A 189 -7.02 -1.52 9.78
C LEU A 189 -8.31 -1.64 8.99
N MET A 190 -9.43 -1.19 9.56
CA MET A 190 -10.74 -1.22 8.90
C MET A 190 -10.83 -0.30 7.66
N LYS A 191 -9.91 0.65 7.49
CA LYS A 191 -9.81 1.48 6.27
C LYS A 191 -9.06 0.80 5.13
N VAL A 192 -8.34 -0.30 5.40
CA VAL A 192 -7.50 -1.00 4.42
C VAL A 192 -7.92 -2.47 4.24
N LEU A 193 -7.89 -3.24 5.32
CA LEU A 193 -8.02 -4.70 5.31
C LEU A 193 -9.31 -5.20 4.62
N PRO A 194 -10.51 -4.62 4.83
CA PRO A 194 -11.74 -5.07 4.16
C PRO A 194 -11.72 -4.92 2.63
N HIS A 195 -10.81 -4.11 2.09
CA HIS A 195 -10.68 -3.86 0.65
C HIS A 195 -9.78 -4.88 -0.04
N LEU A 196 -9.07 -5.73 0.70
CA LEU A 196 -8.19 -6.77 0.15
C LEU A 196 -8.96 -8.07 -0.16
N ASP A 197 -8.50 -8.84 -1.14
CA ASP A 197 -9.09 -10.13 -1.47
C ASP A 197 -8.62 -11.19 -0.48
N SER A 198 -9.55 -11.67 0.35
CA SER A 198 -9.30 -12.69 1.38
C SER A 198 -8.70 -13.99 0.86
N ASN A 199 -8.80 -14.31 -0.44
CA ASN A 199 -8.25 -15.55 -0.98
C ASN A 199 -6.76 -15.44 -1.35
N TYR A 200 -6.22 -14.22 -1.36
CA TYR A 200 -4.82 -13.96 -1.69
C TYR A 200 -4.02 -13.53 -0.48
N LEU A 201 -4.64 -12.85 0.49
CA LEU A 201 -3.98 -12.39 1.71
C LEU A 201 -3.61 -13.56 2.62
N LYS A 202 -2.31 -13.80 2.78
CA LYS A 202 -1.76 -14.85 3.64
C LYS A 202 -1.13 -14.33 4.91
N SER A 203 -0.56 -13.12 4.89
CA SER A 203 0.17 -12.59 6.04
C SER A 203 -0.30 -11.19 6.41
N ILE A 204 -0.57 -11.01 7.70
CA ILE A 204 -0.90 -9.72 8.30
C ILE A 204 0.21 -9.40 9.32
N GLU A 205 0.95 -8.33 9.06
CA GLU A 205 1.98 -7.81 9.96
C GLU A 205 1.57 -6.43 10.46
N LEU A 206 1.40 -6.32 11.77
CA LEU A 206 0.97 -5.11 12.45
C LEU A 206 2.10 -4.61 13.34
N ARG A 207 2.45 -3.34 13.20
CA ARG A 207 3.44 -2.70 14.05
C ARG A 207 2.84 -1.50 14.76
N SER A 208 3.41 -1.16 15.91
CA SER A 208 3.09 0.07 16.61
C SER A 208 3.58 1.26 15.76
N LEU A 209 2.74 2.30 15.60
CA LEU A 209 3.18 3.59 15.05
C LEU A 209 4.20 4.29 15.98
N ASP A 210 4.28 3.85 17.23
CA ASP A 210 5.19 4.37 18.23
C ASP A 210 6.34 3.37 18.45
N ASN A 211 7.59 3.85 18.36
CA ASN A 211 8.78 3.05 18.60
C ASN A 211 8.94 2.56 20.05
N SER A 212 8.12 3.07 20.99
CA SER A 212 8.05 2.50 22.33
C SER A 212 7.22 1.21 22.32
N ASN A 213 7.91 0.07 22.34
CA ASN A 213 7.28 -1.25 22.37
C ASN A 213 6.16 -1.31 23.42
N GLY A 214 4.96 -1.69 22.96
CA GLY A 214 3.78 -1.88 23.80
C GLY A 214 3.04 -0.61 24.24
N SER A 215 3.36 0.56 23.69
CA SER A 215 2.56 1.77 23.96
C SER A 215 1.21 1.76 23.25
N VAL A 216 1.13 1.13 22.08
CA VAL A 216 -0.12 0.93 21.35
C VAL A 216 -0.87 -0.27 21.93
N ARG A 217 -2.09 -0.02 22.40
CA ARG A 217 -3.03 -1.03 22.89
C ARG A 217 -4.14 -1.22 21.85
N LEU A 218 -3.98 -2.22 20.99
CA LEU A 218 -4.84 -2.47 19.84
C LEU A 218 -6.00 -3.40 20.21
N ARG A 219 -7.23 -3.00 19.88
CA ARG A 219 -8.37 -3.92 19.81
C ARG A 219 -8.51 -4.46 18.40
N VAL A 220 -8.94 -5.71 18.30
CA VAL A 220 -9.16 -6.42 17.03
C VAL A 220 -10.57 -7.01 16.91
N ASP A 221 -11.51 -6.54 17.75
CA ASP A 221 -12.86 -7.07 17.94
C ASP A 221 -13.73 -7.09 16.67
N GLN A 222 -13.50 -6.18 15.73
CA GLN A 222 -14.17 -6.08 14.43
C GLN A 222 -13.38 -6.81 13.34
N ILE A 223 -12.05 -6.67 13.30
CA ILE A 223 -11.23 -7.26 12.23
C ILE A 223 -11.24 -8.80 12.30
N VAL A 224 -11.38 -9.39 13.49
CA VAL A 224 -11.50 -10.85 13.67
C VAL A 224 -12.71 -11.46 12.95
N LYS A 225 -13.71 -10.62 12.60
CA LYS A 225 -14.92 -11.04 11.89
C LYS A 225 -14.73 -11.08 10.38
N LEU A 226 -13.67 -10.43 9.86
CA LEU A 226 -13.39 -10.32 8.44
C LEU A 226 -12.89 -11.64 7.86
N GLU A 227 -13.25 -11.92 6.61
CA GLU A 227 -12.75 -13.10 5.89
C GLU A 227 -11.23 -13.02 5.65
N GLN A 228 -10.70 -11.81 5.53
CA GLN A 228 -9.26 -11.55 5.41
C GLN A 228 -8.50 -12.04 6.64
N TRP A 229 -9.05 -11.83 7.85
CA TRP A 229 -8.46 -12.34 9.08
C TRP A 229 -8.58 -13.86 9.17
N LYS A 230 -9.77 -14.40 8.90
CA LYS A 230 -10.09 -15.83 9.02
C LYS A 230 -9.37 -16.74 8.01
N LYS A 231 -8.86 -16.19 6.91
CA LYS A 231 -8.15 -16.95 5.86
C LYS A 231 -6.65 -16.70 5.84
N ALA A 232 -6.16 -15.68 6.55
CA ALA A 232 -4.74 -15.45 6.67
C ALA A 232 -4.06 -16.62 7.39
N GLU A 233 -2.83 -16.91 6.99
CA GLU A 233 -2.01 -18.01 7.47
C GLU A 233 -1.03 -17.53 8.56
N HIS A 234 -0.58 -16.27 8.48
CA HIS A 234 0.41 -15.71 9.40
C HIS A 234 -0.08 -14.38 10.01
N LEU A 235 0.07 -14.25 11.33
CA LEU A 235 -0.17 -13.01 12.07
C LEU A 235 1.08 -12.63 12.87
N ILE A 236 1.59 -11.41 12.66
CA ILE A 236 2.70 -10.83 13.42
C ILE A 236 2.25 -9.49 14.01
N ALA A 237 2.33 -9.32 15.33
CA ALA A 237 2.01 -8.10 16.07
C ALA A 237 2.78 -8.05 17.40
N ASP A 238 4.11 -8.03 17.32
CA ASP A 238 5.08 -8.13 18.43
C ASP A 238 5.46 -6.76 19.06
N THR A 239 5.23 -5.65 18.36
CA THR A 239 5.60 -4.28 18.83
C THR A 239 4.45 -3.52 19.47
N LEU A 240 3.22 -4.03 19.38
CA LEU A 240 2.02 -3.49 20.00
C LEU A 240 1.38 -4.54 20.90
N VAL A 241 0.54 -4.11 21.85
CA VAL A 241 -0.20 -5.02 22.73
C VAL A 241 -1.62 -5.18 22.21
N ILE A 242 -2.03 -6.41 21.88
CA ILE A 242 -3.43 -6.72 21.57
C ILE A 242 -4.18 -6.92 22.88
N VAL A 243 -5.28 -6.19 23.06
CA VAL A 243 -6.10 -6.22 24.29
C VAL A 243 -7.41 -6.98 24.13
N THR A 244 -7.69 -7.50 22.93
CA THR A 244 -8.81 -8.41 22.69
C THR A 244 -8.50 -9.77 23.33
N PRO A 245 -9.44 -10.42 24.05
CA PRO A 245 -9.22 -11.73 24.66
C PRO A 245 -8.77 -12.77 23.62
N LEU A 246 -7.77 -13.59 23.96
CA LEU A 246 -7.17 -14.57 23.04
C LEU A 246 -8.21 -15.53 22.44
N GLN A 247 -9.18 -15.97 23.24
CA GLN A 247 -10.25 -16.87 22.78
C GLN A 247 -11.18 -16.20 21.76
N GLU A 248 -11.28 -14.87 21.76
CA GLU A 248 -12.12 -14.10 20.83
C GLU A 248 -11.39 -13.77 19.52
N MET A 249 -10.06 -13.93 19.47
CA MET A 249 -9.24 -13.61 18.30
C MET A 249 -9.32 -14.64 17.18
N ASN A 250 -9.92 -15.81 17.43
CA ASN A 250 -9.99 -16.94 16.49
C ASN A 250 -8.60 -17.29 15.94
N LEU A 251 -7.64 -17.68 16.78
CA LEU A 251 -6.26 -17.90 16.35
C LEU A 251 -6.00 -19.28 15.72
N ALA A 252 -6.93 -20.22 15.89
CA ALA A 252 -6.73 -21.63 15.56
C ALA A 252 -6.48 -21.94 14.08
N HIS A 253 -6.85 -21.04 13.15
CA HIS A 253 -6.63 -21.24 11.71
C HIS A 253 -5.27 -20.72 11.22
N PHE A 254 -4.58 -19.89 12.02
CA PHE A 254 -3.26 -19.41 11.65
C PHE A 254 -2.24 -20.54 11.77
N THR A 255 -1.33 -20.60 10.80
CA THR A 255 -0.16 -21.48 10.81
C THR A 255 0.95 -20.93 11.70
N GLU A 256 1.03 -19.60 11.82
CA GLU A 256 2.03 -18.93 12.66
C GLU A 256 1.43 -17.66 13.27
N VAL A 257 1.62 -17.50 14.58
CA VAL A 257 1.17 -16.33 15.34
C VAL A 257 2.30 -15.85 16.24
N ASP A 258 2.75 -14.62 16.04
CA ASP A 258 3.69 -13.91 16.91
C ASP A 258 3.04 -12.60 17.37
N ILE A 259 2.50 -12.58 18.59
CA ILE A 259 1.75 -11.44 19.13
C ILE A 259 2.16 -11.13 20.56
N CYS A 260 2.07 -9.86 20.94
CA CYS A 260 2.11 -9.44 22.34
C CYS A 260 0.69 -9.18 22.84
N VAL A 261 0.33 -9.76 23.99
CA VAL A 261 -0.96 -9.57 24.67
C VAL A 261 -0.75 -9.01 26.06
N ASP A 262 -1.77 -8.35 26.61
CA ASP A 262 -1.67 -7.65 27.89
C ASP A 262 -1.51 -8.61 29.07
N GLU A 263 -2.32 -9.66 29.09
CA GLU A 263 -2.35 -10.66 30.14
C GLU A 263 -2.62 -12.04 29.52
N ILE A 264 -2.08 -13.09 30.15
CA ILE A 264 -2.34 -14.49 29.80
C ILE A 264 -2.83 -15.19 31.07
N THR A 265 -4.05 -15.72 31.00
CA THR A 265 -4.69 -16.51 32.07
C THR A 265 -4.36 -18.00 31.94
N SER A 266 -4.68 -18.80 32.97
CA SER A 266 -4.57 -20.26 32.88
C SER A 266 -5.44 -20.85 31.77
N ASP A 267 -6.60 -20.25 31.51
CA ASP A 267 -7.55 -20.71 30.52
C ASP A 267 -7.05 -20.39 29.10
N ASP A 268 -6.32 -19.28 28.92
CA ASP A 268 -5.61 -18.96 27.67
C ASP A 268 -4.54 -20.01 27.35
N VAL A 269 -3.74 -20.41 28.34
CA VAL A 269 -2.71 -21.44 28.14
C VAL A 269 -3.33 -22.79 27.77
N ALA A 270 -4.46 -23.14 28.40
CA ALA A 270 -5.20 -24.35 28.05
C ALA A 270 -5.74 -24.27 26.61
N TYR A 271 -6.34 -23.14 26.23
CA TYR A 271 -6.80 -22.87 24.86
C TYR A 271 -5.67 -23.00 23.83
N LEU A 272 -4.54 -22.31 24.03
CA LEU A 272 -3.39 -22.34 23.12
C LEU A 272 -2.84 -23.77 22.92
N LYS A 273 -2.79 -24.56 24.01
CA LYS A 273 -2.39 -25.96 23.94
C LYS A 273 -3.35 -26.83 23.13
N GLU A 274 -4.65 -26.54 23.18
CA GLU A 274 -5.67 -27.27 22.41
C GLU A 274 -5.65 -26.92 20.92
N VAL A 275 -5.44 -25.65 20.57
CA VAL A 275 -5.42 -25.21 19.17
C VAL A 275 -4.11 -25.52 18.45
N GLY A 276 -3.01 -25.72 19.19
CA GLY A 276 -1.73 -26.16 18.62
C GLY A 276 -1.07 -25.13 17.69
N VAL A 277 -1.35 -23.84 17.94
CA VAL A 277 -0.77 -22.67 17.26
C VAL A 277 0.55 -22.30 17.92
#